data_AF-A0A6J4RBY6-F1
#
_entry.id   AF-A0A6J4RBY6-F1
#
_cell.length_a   1.000
_cell.length_b   1.000
_cell.length_c   1.000
_cell.angle_alpha   90.00
_cell.angle_beta   90.00
_cell.angle_gamma   90.00
#
_symmetry.space_group_name_H-M   'P 1'
#
loop_
_entity.id
_entity.type
_entity.pdbx_description
1 polymer ?
#
loop_
_entity_poly.entity_id
_entity_poly.type
_entity_poly.pdbx_seq_one_letter_code
_entity_poly.pdbx_strand_id
1 'polypeptide(L)'
;MMVRVGASLGGGPALWGVLISLVATAFALYFLYRIAEKLKGKAVARVTTFAFAFFPTAFFLNAPFTEALFVAFAAGSMWSAHVRRDLLLAGILGALAAATRNSGILLLIPLGYEWLRNRQEFGWRGAAEICIVPSGLVAYAAFLWYRFGDPLIFADAQTVYWGRELTNPITTMQDAWTGARNGFSYILDPAALFLDPAASPALGASGFVNIVFLALFLVLMAVGFFVLPPGLSLYSFFAMLLHILTPSPLIPLLGLPRFMLEVFPLFLVLGILLARSRPAFVAWLLVSGGLGMALTTMFVTWRWVA
;
A
#
# COMPACT_ATOMS: atom_id res chain seq x y z
N MET A 1 -16.95 0.31 -10.40
CA MET A 1 -17.58 1.10 -11.49
C MET A 1 -16.69 1.19 -12.72
N MET A 2 -15.41 1.56 -12.60
CA MET A 2 -14.49 1.70 -13.76
C MET A 2 -14.43 0.46 -14.66
N VAL A 3 -14.32 -0.74 -14.08
CA VAL A 3 -14.33 -2.00 -14.85
C VAL A 3 -15.64 -2.22 -15.62
N ARG A 4 -16.79 -1.80 -15.07
CA ARG A 4 -18.09 -1.92 -15.76
C ARG A 4 -18.16 -0.97 -16.96
N VAL A 5 -17.67 0.26 -16.80
CA VAL A 5 -17.57 1.24 -17.89
C VAL A 5 -16.64 0.71 -18.97
N GLY A 6 -15.47 0.18 -18.60
CA GLY A 6 -14.58 -0.49 -19.55
C GLY A 6 -15.27 -1.63 -20.28
N ALA A 7 -15.90 -2.56 -19.55
CA ALA A 7 -16.59 -3.70 -20.15
C ALA A 7 -17.71 -3.28 -21.13
N SER A 8 -18.39 -2.13 -20.90
CA SER A 8 -19.36 -1.60 -21.87
C SER A 8 -18.74 -1.11 -23.18
N LEU A 9 -17.42 -0.85 -23.21
CA LEU A 9 -16.66 -0.51 -24.41
C LEU A 9 -16.13 -1.76 -25.16
N GLY A 10 -16.42 -2.97 -24.65
CA GLY A 10 -15.99 -4.25 -25.21
C GLY A 10 -14.94 -4.98 -24.37
N GLY A 11 -14.79 -6.29 -24.56
CA GLY A 11 -13.87 -7.12 -23.77
C GLY A 11 -14.42 -7.53 -22.39
N GLY A 12 -13.67 -8.37 -21.68
CA GLY A 12 -14.08 -8.92 -20.37
C GLY A 12 -13.69 -8.04 -19.17
N PRO A 13 -14.36 -8.18 -18.01
CA PRO A 13 -14.02 -7.46 -16.78
C PRO A 13 -12.56 -7.65 -16.32
N ALA A 14 -12.00 -8.85 -16.53
CA ALA A 14 -10.62 -9.16 -16.17
C ALA A 14 -9.61 -8.32 -16.96
N LEU A 15 -9.83 -8.16 -18.27
CA LEU A 15 -8.98 -7.34 -19.15
C LEU A 15 -8.94 -5.90 -18.65
N TRP A 16 -10.10 -5.30 -18.41
CA TRP A 16 -10.18 -3.92 -17.93
C TRP A 16 -9.61 -3.74 -16.53
N GLY A 17 -9.79 -4.72 -15.64
CA GLY A 17 -9.15 -4.71 -14.33
C GLY A 17 -7.63 -4.60 -14.45
N VAL A 18 -7.01 -5.45 -15.30
CA VAL A 18 -5.56 -5.42 -15.54
C VAL A 18 -5.12 -4.11 -16.20
N LEU A 19 -5.83 -3.64 -17.24
CA LEU A 19 -5.48 -2.40 -17.94
C LEU A 19 -5.55 -1.18 -17.01
N ILE A 20 -6.58 -1.08 -16.17
CA ILE A 20 -6.72 -0.01 -15.19
C ILE A 20 -5.54 -0.06 -14.20
N SER A 21 -5.22 -1.26 -13.68
CA SER A 21 -4.09 -1.45 -12.77
C SER A 21 -2.74 -1.07 -13.40
N LEU A 22 -2.50 -1.43 -14.66
CA LEU A 22 -1.28 -1.07 -15.39
C LEU A 22 -1.14 0.45 -15.57
N VAL A 23 -2.22 1.11 -16.00
CA VAL A 23 -2.23 2.57 -16.16
C VAL A 23 -2.01 3.26 -14.82
N ALA A 24 -2.70 2.82 -13.77
CA ALA A 24 -2.53 3.34 -12.43
C ALA A 24 -1.09 3.14 -11.92
N THR A 25 -0.49 1.98 -12.18
CA THR A 25 0.91 1.71 -11.82
C THR A 25 1.88 2.66 -12.51
N ALA A 26 1.68 2.95 -13.79
CA ALA A 26 2.50 3.94 -14.50
C ALA A 26 2.42 5.32 -13.84
N PHE A 27 1.22 5.75 -13.45
CA PHE A 27 1.03 7.00 -12.70
C PHE A 27 1.67 6.97 -11.31
N ALA A 28 1.51 5.87 -10.56
CA ALA A 28 2.13 5.67 -9.26
C ALA A 28 3.65 5.81 -9.33
N LEU A 29 4.29 5.14 -10.30
CA LEU A 29 5.73 5.23 -10.54
C LEU A 29 6.16 6.65 -10.92
N TYR A 30 5.41 7.32 -11.79
CA TYR A 30 5.68 8.71 -12.16
C TYR A 30 5.63 9.66 -10.95
N PHE A 31 4.57 9.58 -10.13
CA PHE A 31 4.43 10.45 -8.97
C PHE A 31 5.49 10.17 -7.90
N LEU A 32 5.78 8.89 -7.62
CA LEU A 32 6.87 8.49 -6.73
C LEU A 32 8.21 9.03 -7.19
N TYR A 33 8.52 8.91 -8.48
CA TYR A 33 9.74 9.46 -9.07
C TYR A 33 9.83 10.96 -8.83
N ARG A 34 8.76 11.72 -9.13
CA ARG A 34 8.77 13.19 -9.02
C ARG A 34 8.85 13.67 -7.57
N ILE A 35 8.23 12.97 -6.62
CA ILE A 35 8.36 13.27 -5.19
C ILE A 35 9.81 13.01 -4.75
N ALA A 36 10.37 11.84 -5.09
CA ALA A 36 11.75 11.49 -4.74
C ALA A 36 12.78 12.45 -5.37
N GLU A 37 12.56 12.87 -6.62
CA GLU A 37 13.39 13.84 -7.32
C GLU A 37 13.42 15.18 -6.59
N LYS A 38 12.26 15.66 -6.14
CA LYS A 38 12.17 16.90 -5.37
C LYS A 38 12.83 16.79 -4.00
N LEU A 39 12.74 15.64 -3.34
CA LEU A 39 13.29 15.45 -2.00
C LEU A 39 14.82 15.28 -1.99
N LYS A 40 15.38 14.47 -2.91
CA LYS A 40 16.79 14.05 -2.86
C LYS A 40 17.46 13.94 -4.24
N GLY A 41 16.83 14.43 -5.31
CA GLY A 41 17.39 14.49 -6.65
C GLY A 41 17.19 13.23 -7.51
N LYS A 42 17.61 13.31 -8.78
CA LYS A 42 17.33 12.31 -9.83
C LYS A 42 17.89 10.92 -9.54
N ALA A 43 19.04 10.82 -8.90
CA ALA A 43 19.66 9.52 -8.59
C ALA A 43 18.78 8.71 -7.63
N VAL A 44 18.33 9.33 -6.54
CA VAL A 44 17.41 8.71 -5.57
C VAL A 44 16.05 8.42 -6.21
N ALA A 45 15.56 9.30 -7.09
CA ALA A 45 14.29 9.09 -7.79
C ALA A 45 14.28 7.82 -8.64
N ARG A 46 15.35 7.58 -9.42
CA ARG A 46 15.51 6.34 -10.20
C ARG A 46 15.53 5.12 -9.30
N VAL A 47 16.35 5.14 -8.25
CA VAL A 47 16.48 4.03 -7.31
C VAL A 47 15.15 3.73 -6.60
N THR A 48 14.43 4.77 -6.15
CA THR A 48 13.10 4.65 -5.53
C THR A 48 12.11 3.96 -6.46
N THR A 49 12.08 4.41 -7.72
CA THR A 49 11.15 3.89 -8.74
C THR A 49 11.41 2.42 -9.01
N PHE A 50 12.67 2.04 -9.21
CA PHE A 50 13.06 0.63 -9.39
C PHE A 50 12.82 -0.20 -8.13
N ALA A 51 13.12 0.34 -6.94
CA ALA A 51 12.91 -0.38 -5.69
C ALA A 51 11.42 -0.69 -5.45
N PHE A 52 10.52 0.24 -5.80
CA PHE A 52 9.07 0.02 -5.74
C PHE A 52 8.59 -0.93 -6.85
N ALA A 53 9.04 -0.75 -8.09
CA ALA A 53 8.62 -1.59 -9.23
C ALA A 53 9.06 -3.06 -9.09
N PHE A 54 10.20 -3.31 -8.47
CA PHE A 54 10.74 -4.65 -8.21
C PHE A 54 10.47 -5.14 -6.79
N PHE A 55 9.62 -4.45 -6.01
CA PHE A 55 9.22 -4.91 -4.69
C PHE A 55 8.57 -6.30 -4.80
N PRO A 56 8.74 -7.23 -3.83
CA PRO A 56 8.36 -8.62 -4.04
C PRO A 56 6.87 -8.83 -4.28
N THR A 57 6.02 -7.92 -3.78
CA THR A 57 4.57 -7.95 -3.99
C THR A 57 4.09 -6.98 -5.07
N ALA A 58 4.98 -6.38 -5.87
CA ALA A 58 4.60 -5.44 -6.93
C ALA A 58 3.71 -6.05 -8.02
N PHE A 59 3.60 -7.37 -8.12
CA PHE A 59 2.64 -8.03 -9.01
C PHE A 59 1.18 -7.68 -8.67
N PHE A 60 0.86 -7.34 -7.41
CA PHE A 60 -0.46 -6.83 -7.02
C PHE A 60 -0.81 -5.50 -7.70
N LEU A 61 0.20 -4.73 -8.15
CA LEU A 61 -0.01 -3.51 -8.93
C LEU A 61 -0.46 -3.80 -10.37
N ASN A 62 -0.30 -5.04 -10.84
CA ASN A 62 -0.72 -5.48 -12.17
C ASN A 62 -2.00 -6.32 -12.14
N ALA A 63 -2.30 -6.93 -10.99
CA ALA A 63 -3.53 -7.67 -10.76
C ALA A 63 -4.76 -6.73 -10.64
N PRO A 64 -5.98 -7.23 -10.92
CA PRO A 64 -7.21 -6.42 -10.88
C PRO A 64 -7.68 -6.15 -9.43
N PHE A 65 -6.84 -5.46 -8.66
CA PHE A 65 -7.12 -5.01 -7.29
C PHE A 65 -7.01 -3.48 -7.15
N THR A 66 -7.29 -2.97 -5.96
CA THR A 66 -7.34 -1.52 -5.69
C THR A 66 -6.00 -0.89 -5.37
N GLU A 67 -4.95 -1.68 -5.08
CA GLU A 67 -3.65 -1.19 -4.64
C GLU A 67 -3.02 -0.23 -5.66
N ALA A 68 -3.02 -0.58 -6.95
CA ALA A 68 -2.46 0.26 -7.99
C ALA A 68 -3.14 1.63 -8.06
N LEU A 69 -4.48 1.64 -8.05
CA LEU A 69 -5.29 2.86 -8.05
C LEU A 69 -5.05 3.69 -6.80
N PHE A 70 -5.06 3.05 -5.64
CA PHE A 70 -4.84 3.71 -4.37
C PHE A 70 -3.48 4.41 -4.34
N VAL A 71 -2.39 3.70 -4.67
CA VAL A 71 -1.04 4.29 -4.67
C VAL A 71 -0.93 5.40 -5.70
N ALA A 72 -1.53 5.24 -6.90
CA ALA A 72 -1.53 6.28 -7.92
C ALA A 72 -2.20 7.57 -7.43
N PHE A 73 -3.37 7.47 -6.81
CA PHE A 73 -4.10 8.62 -6.28
C PHE A 73 -3.45 9.20 -5.02
N ALA A 74 -2.95 8.37 -4.12
CA ALA A 74 -2.28 8.81 -2.89
C ALA A 74 -0.95 9.51 -3.17
N ALA A 75 -0.09 8.90 -3.99
CA ALA A 75 1.16 9.51 -4.43
C ALA A 75 0.88 10.73 -5.33
N GLY A 76 -0.13 10.67 -6.19
CA GLY A 76 -0.56 11.80 -7.02
C GLY A 76 -1.04 13.00 -6.19
N SER A 77 -1.80 12.74 -5.13
CA SER A 77 -2.25 13.78 -4.18
C SER A 77 -1.05 14.47 -3.53
N MET A 78 -0.10 13.69 -3.00
CA MET A 78 1.12 14.24 -2.40
C MET A 78 2.01 14.93 -3.42
N TRP A 79 2.11 14.42 -4.64
CA TRP A 79 2.83 15.07 -5.72
C TRP A 79 2.17 16.42 -6.09
N SER A 80 0.85 16.49 -6.11
CA SER A 80 0.13 17.73 -6.41
C SER A 80 0.41 18.80 -5.37
N ALA A 81 0.26 18.46 -4.08
CA ALA A 81 0.55 19.37 -2.98
C ALA A 81 2.03 19.76 -2.92
N HIS A 82 2.90 18.75 -2.91
CA HIS A 82 4.32 18.95 -2.61
C HIS A 82 5.12 19.42 -3.82
N VAL A 83 4.84 18.92 -5.03
CA VAL A 83 5.60 19.25 -6.26
C VAL A 83 4.93 20.37 -7.04
N ARG A 84 3.63 20.24 -7.35
CA ARG A 84 2.89 21.23 -8.16
C ARG A 84 2.41 22.46 -7.39
N ARG A 85 2.34 22.41 -6.06
CA ARG A 85 1.77 23.46 -5.21
C ARG A 85 0.27 23.69 -5.50
N ASP A 86 -0.46 22.62 -5.80
CA ASP A 86 -1.90 22.66 -6.07
C ASP A 86 -2.64 21.76 -5.08
N LEU A 87 -3.27 22.40 -4.08
CA LEU A 87 -4.00 21.70 -3.01
C LEU A 87 -5.40 21.28 -3.43
N LEU A 88 -6.03 21.93 -4.40
CA LEU A 88 -7.31 21.50 -4.97
C LEU A 88 -7.15 20.17 -5.68
N LEU A 89 -6.18 20.07 -6.59
CA LEU A 89 -5.87 18.80 -7.25
C LEU A 89 -5.39 17.75 -6.24
N ALA A 90 -4.67 18.14 -5.20
CA ALA A 90 -4.31 17.23 -4.11
C ALA A 90 -5.54 16.68 -3.38
N GLY A 91 -6.51 17.54 -3.06
CA GLY A 91 -7.77 17.18 -2.42
C GLY A 91 -8.63 16.25 -3.28
N ILE A 92 -8.76 16.55 -4.58
CA ILE A 92 -9.49 15.70 -5.54
C ILE A 92 -8.84 14.32 -5.65
N LEU A 93 -7.53 14.24 -5.83
CA LEU A 93 -6.81 12.95 -5.90
C LEU A 93 -6.89 12.21 -4.56
N GLY A 94 -6.82 12.92 -3.44
CA GLY A 94 -6.97 12.31 -2.11
C GLY A 94 -8.39 11.77 -1.88
N ALA A 95 -9.42 12.45 -2.39
CA ALA A 95 -10.79 11.94 -2.38
C ALA A 95 -10.93 10.67 -3.23
N LEU A 96 -10.32 10.63 -4.42
CA LEU A 96 -10.29 9.42 -5.23
C LEU A 96 -9.56 8.27 -4.51
N ALA A 97 -8.46 8.55 -3.80
CA ALA A 97 -7.79 7.56 -2.97
C ALA A 97 -8.72 7.04 -1.85
N ALA A 98 -9.38 7.94 -1.12
CA ALA A 98 -10.34 7.59 -0.05
C ALA A 98 -11.57 6.82 -0.56
N ALA A 99 -11.98 7.04 -1.82
CA ALA A 99 -13.04 6.28 -2.47
C ALA A 99 -12.60 4.86 -2.87
N THR A 100 -11.30 4.64 -3.11
CA THR A 100 -10.76 3.30 -3.40
C THR A 100 -10.54 2.47 -2.14
N ARG A 101 -10.07 3.10 -1.04
CA ARG A 101 -9.78 2.46 0.25
C ARG A 101 -9.98 3.45 1.39
N ASN A 102 -10.54 2.98 2.51
CA ASN A 102 -10.76 3.79 3.71
C ASN A 102 -9.47 4.39 4.30
N SER A 103 -8.32 3.72 4.12
CA SER A 103 -6.99 4.22 4.50
C SER A 103 -6.64 5.55 3.82
N GLY A 104 -7.28 5.91 2.70
CA GLY A 104 -7.05 7.17 1.99
C GLY A 104 -7.41 8.41 2.80
N ILE A 105 -8.25 8.29 3.83
CA ILE A 105 -8.56 9.42 4.72
C ILE A 105 -7.32 9.92 5.48
N LEU A 106 -6.33 9.04 5.70
CA LEU A 106 -5.08 9.37 6.37
C LEU A 106 -4.23 10.38 5.57
N LEU A 107 -4.51 10.59 4.28
CA LEU A 107 -3.86 11.63 3.47
C LEU A 107 -4.13 13.05 3.99
N LEU A 108 -5.16 13.26 4.82
CA LEU A 108 -5.34 14.52 5.53
C LEU A 108 -4.14 14.89 6.41
N ILE A 109 -3.40 13.91 6.94
CA ILE A 109 -2.23 14.14 7.80
C ILE A 109 -1.09 14.82 7.02
N PRO A 110 -0.56 14.23 5.93
CA PRO A 110 0.54 14.83 5.18
C PRO A 110 0.10 16.08 4.41
N LEU A 111 -1.14 16.14 3.92
CA LEU A 111 -1.67 17.34 3.26
C LEU A 111 -1.88 18.48 4.24
N GLY A 112 -2.44 18.21 5.42
CA GLY A 112 -2.61 19.20 6.48
C GLY A 112 -1.28 19.75 6.97
N TYR A 113 -0.25 18.89 7.06
CA TYR A 113 1.12 19.32 7.34
C TYR A 113 1.67 20.26 6.26
N GLU A 114 1.52 19.92 4.98
CA GLU A 114 1.96 20.79 3.88
C GLU A 114 1.20 22.12 3.84
N TRP A 115 -0.11 22.11 4.08
CA TRP A 115 -0.90 23.34 4.20
C TRP A 115 -0.42 24.20 5.36
N LEU A 116 -0.24 23.63 6.55
CA LEU A 116 0.18 24.37 7.74
C LEU A 116 1.57 25.00 7.54
N ARG A 117 2.50 24.24 6.94
CA ARG A 117 3.86 24.71 6.65
C ARG A 117 3.89 25.86 5.65
N ASN A 118 3.01 25.86 4.66
CA ASN A 118 2.95 26.87 3.60
C ASN A 118 1.66 27.70 3.70
N ARG A 119 1.17 27.96 4.91
CA ARG A 119 -0.13 28.60 5.16
C ARG A 119 -0.26 30.00 4.56
N GLN A 120 0.85 30.73 4.46
CA GLN A 120 0.88 32.04 3.82
C GLN A 120 0.69 31.95 2.30
N GLU A 121 1.18 30.88 1.67
CA GLU A 121 1.06 30.61 0.23
C GLU A 121 -0.36 30.16 -0.12
N PHE A 122 -0.92 29.21 0.65
CA PHE A 122 -2.20 28.57 0.34
C PHE A 122 -3.43 29.26 0.96
N GLY A 123 -3.24 30.07 2.01
CA GLY A 123 -4.32 30.68 2.77
C GLY A 123 -5.31 29.66 3.35
N TRP A 124 -6.47 30.14 3.79
CA TRP A 124 -7.55 29.27 4.29
C TRP A 124 -8.27 28.47 3.20
N ARG A 125 -8.18 28.90 1.94
CA ARG A 125 -8.72 28.16 0.79
C ARG A 125 -8.10 26.78 0.67
N GLY A 126 -6.78 26.67 0.86
CA GLY A 126 -6.07 25.38 0.88
C GLY A 126 -6.61 24.40 1.93
N ALA A 127 -7.10 24.88 3.08
CA ALA A 127 -7.72 24.01 4.07
C ALA A 127 -9.04 23.43 3.56
N ALA A 128 -9.88 24.25 2.94
CA ALA A 128 -11.14 23.81 2.34
C ALA A 128 -10.91 22.82 1.19
N GLU A 129 -9.87 23.03 0.39
CA GLU A 129 -9.47 22.13 -0.70
C GLU A 129 -9.03 20.75 -0.19
N ILE A 130 -8.27 20.69 0.90
CA ILE A 130 -7.87 19.41 1.52
C ILE A 130 -9.07 18.72 2.19
N CYS A 131 -10.05 19.47 2.70
CA CYS A 131 -11.30 18.92 3.23
C CYS A 131 -12.18 18.22 2.17
N ILE A 132 -11.79 18.24 0.89
CA ILE A 132 -12.41 17.41 -0.15
C ILE A 132 -12.08 15.92 0.07
N VAL A 133 -10.95 15.56 0.70
CA VAL A 133 -10.51 14.16 0.84
C VAL A 133 -11.58 13.23 1.46
N PRO A 134 -12.24 13.56 2.59
CA PRO A 134 -13.30 12.73 3.14
C PRO A 134 -14.49 12.49 2.21
N SER A 135 -14.75 13.38 1.25
CA SER A 135 -15.89 13.25 0.33
C SER A 135 -15.86 11.96 -0.47
N GLY A 136 -14.67 11.41 -0.76
CA GLY A 136 -14.53 10.13 -1.45
C GLY A 136 -15.06 8.95 -0.65
N LEU A 137 -14.73 8.89 0.65
CA LEU A 137 -15.25 7.85 1.54
C LEU A 137 -16.76 8.03 1.75
N VAL A 138 -17.23 9.27 1.92
CA VAL A 138 -18.66 9.58 2.06
C VAL A 138 -19.42 9.16 0.80
N ALA A 139 -18.90 9.43 -0.39
CA ALA A 139 -19.50 9.02 -1.65
C ALA A 139 -19.58 7.48 -1.77
N TYR A 140 -18.54 6.77 -1.33
CA TYR A 140 -18.56 5.30 -1.28
C TYR A 140 -19.61 4.77 -0.29
N ALA A 141 -19.68 5.34 0.92
CA ALA A 141 -20.68 4.98 1.93
C ALA A 141 -22.11 5.28 1.44
N ALA A 142 -22.33 6.42 0.77
CA ALA A 142 -23.61 6.76 0.16
C ALA A 142 -24.01 5.78 -0.95
N PHE A 143 -23.05 5.35 -1.78
CA PHE A 143 -23.28 4.29 -2.77
C PHE A 143 -23.69 2.97 -2.12
N LEU A 144 -23.02 2.57 -1.03
CA LEU A 144 -23.37 1.37 -0.29
C LEU A 144 -24.75 1.47 0.35
N TRP A 145 -25.08 2.62 0.93
CA TRP A 145 -26.41 2.86 1.49
C TRP A 145 -27.50 2.75 0.42
N TYR A 146 -27.31 3.39 -0.74
CA TYR A 146 -28.25 3.30 -1.85
C TYR A 146 -28.43 1.86 -2.37
N ARG A 147 -27.34 1.08 -2.43
CA ARG A 147 -27.37 -0.26 -3.07
C ARG A 147 -27.72 -1.41 -2.11
N PHE A 148 -27.38 -1.28 -0.84
CA PHE A 148 -27.45 -2.35 0.16
C PHE A 148 -28.24 -1.96 1.42
N GLY A 149 -28.65 -0.70 1.56
CA GLY A 149 -29.41 -0.22 2.72
C GLY A 149 -28.55 0.13 3.95
N ASP A 150 -27.24 -0.11 3.88
CA ASP A 150 -26.30 0.12 4.98
C ASP A 150 -25.02 0.84 4.49
N PRO A 151 -24.72 2.07 4.97
CA PRO A 151 -23.52 2.81 4.60
C PRO A 151 -22.21 2.21 5.16
N LEU A 152 -22.27 1.41 6.22
CA LEU A 152 -21.12 0.89 6.95
C LEU A 152 -20.91 -0.62 6.76
N ILE A 153 -21.62 -1.25 5.83
CA ILE A 153 -21.47 -2.69 5.52
C ILE A 153 -20.03 -3.13 5.24
N PHE A 154 -19.16 -2.22 4.77
CA PHE A 154 -17.73 -2.49 4.57
C PHE A 154 -16.96 -2.69 5.88
N ALA A 155 -17.37 -2.00 6.95
CA ALA A 155 -16.77 -2.13 8.28
C ALA A 155 -17.24 -3.42 8.94
N ASP A 156 -18.53 -3.73 8.87
CA ASP A 156 -19.09 -5.00 9.34
C ASP A 156 -18.44 -6.19 8.63
N ALA A 157 -18.17 -6.06 7.34
CA ALA A 157 -17.48 -7.11 6.59
C ALA A 157 -16.06 -7.40 7.12
N GLN A 158 -15.36 -6.42 7.69
CA GLN A 158 -14.03 -6.65 8.30
C GLN A 158 -14.14 -7.55 9.53
N THR A 159 -15.15 -7.35 10.37
CA THR A 159 -15.35 -8.17 11.57
C THR A 159 -16.00 -9.51 11.23
N VAL A 160 -17.10 -9.51 10.47
CA VAL A 160 -17.90 -10.72 10.22
C VAL A 160 -17.21 -11.73 9.30
N TYR A 161 -16.55 -11.27 8.22
CA TYR A 161 -15.94 -12.19 7.24
C TYR A 161 -14.44 -12.38 7.43
N TRP A 162 -13.73 -11.35 7.91
CA TRP A 162 -12.28 -11.39 8.06
C TRP A 162 -11.81 -11.57 9.51
N GLY A 163 -12.75 -11.54 10.46
CA GLY A 163 -12.47 -11.69 11.89
C GLY A 163 -11.64 -10.56 12.46
N ARG A 164 -11.54 -9.40 11.78
CA ARG A 164 -10.69 -8.32 12.24
C ARG A 164 -11.33 -7.63 13.43
N GLU A 165 -10.59 -7.65 14.53
CA GLU A 165 -10.97 -7.02 15.79
C GLU A 165 -9.82 -6.15 16.29
N LEU A 166 -10.16 -5.16 17.11
CA LEU A 166 -9.15 -4.36 17.80
C LEU A 166 -8.50 -5.24 18.87
N THR A 167 -7.23 -5.56 18.66
CA THR A 167 -6.46 -6.42 19.56
C THR A 167 -5.26 -5.67 20.13
N ASN A 168 -4.82 -6.06 21.33
CA ASN A 168 -3.62 -5.49 21.92
C ASN A 168 -2.42 -5.75 21.00
N PRO A 169 -1.62 -4.73 20.63
CA PRO A 169 -0.50 -4.93 19.72
C PRO A 169 0.55 -5.93 20.25
N ILE A 170 0.69 -6.08 21.57
CA ILE A 170 1.61 -7.05 22.16
C ILE A 170 1.15 -8.48 21.88
N THR A 171 -0.15 -8.77 22.03
CA THR A 171 -0.69 -10.10 21.73
C THR A 171 -0.61 -10.38 20.24
N THR A 172 -0.90 -9.39 19.38
CA THR A 172 -0.69 -9.51 17.94
C THR A 172 0.74 -9.89 17.58
N MET A 173 1.74 -9.29 18.23
CA MET A 173 3.15 -9.61 18.00
C MET A 173 3.52 -11.01 18.48
N GLN A 174 2.97 -11.46 19.61
CA GLN A 174 3.19 -12.81 20.14
C GLN A 174 2.59 -13.89 19.21
N ASP A 175 1.38 -13.66 18.71
CA ASP A 175 0.70 -14.56 17.79
C ASP A 175 1.41 -14.59 16.44
N ALA A 176 1.82 -13.41 15.93
CA ALA A 176 2.61 -13.32 14.72
C ALA A 176 3.94 -14.08 14.85
N TRP A 177 4.62 -13.96 15.98
CA TRP A 177 5.90 -14.65 16.24
C TRP A 177 5.73 -16.16 16.28
N THR A 178 4.69 -16.63 16.94
CA THR A 178 4.35 -18.06 17.03
C THR A 178 4.01 -18.61 15.64
N GLY A 179 3.17 -17.90 14.89
CA GLY A 179 2.83 -18.25 13.51
C GLY A 179 4.06 -18.29 12.60
N ALA A 180 4.96 -17.31 12.71
CA ALA A 180 6.21 -17.28 11.92
C ALA A 180 7.15 -18.44 12.27
N ARG A 181 7.30 -18.77 13.56
CA ARG A 181 8.12 -19.91 13.99
C ARG A 181 7.59 -21.23 13.44
N ASN A 182 6.28 -21.42 13.48
CA ASN A 182 5.62 -22.61 12.92
C ASN A 182 5.69 -22.64 11.39
N GLY A 183 5.66 -21.46 10.76
CA GLY A 183 5.75 -21.29 9.30
C GLY A 183 7.14 -21.49 8.71
N PHE A 184 8.19 -21.39 9.52
CA PHE A 184 9.58 -21.39 9.06
C PHE A 184 9.99 -22.69 8.36
N SER A 185 9.51 -23.84 8.85
CA SER A 185 9.80 -25.15 8.23
C SER A 185 9.29 -25.23 6.79
N TYR A 186 8.12 -24.65 6.49
CA TYR A 186 7.56 -24.64 5.15
C TYR A 186 8.39 -23.79 4.17
N ILE A 187 9.09 -22.75 4.64
CA ILE A 187 10.00 -21.97 3.79
C ILE A 187 11.20 -22.80 3.33
N LEU A 188 11.64 -23.75 4.15
CA LEU A 188 12.74 -24.65 3.83
C LEU A 188 12.31 -25.84 2.97
N ASP A 189 11.01 -25.98 2.67
CA ASP A 189 10.46 -27.03 1.82
C ASP A 189 9.75 -26.44 0.58
N PRO A 190 10.50 -26.14 -0.49
CA PRO A 190 9.93 -25.66 -1.74
C PRO A 190 8.93 -26.64 -2.37
N ALA A 191 9.08 -27.95 -2.14
CA ALA A 191 8.14 -28.93 -2.69
C ALA A 191 6.76 -28.77 -2.02
N ALA A 192 6.73 -28.62 -0.69
CA ALA A 192 5.50 -28.31 0.03
C ALA A 192 4.89 -26.97 -0.40
N LEU A 193 5.71 -25.96 -0.69
CA LEU A 193 5.21 -24.64 -1.11
C LEU A 193 4.64 -24.59 -2.51
N PHE A 194 5.24 -25.29 -3.47
CA PHE A 194 4.89 -25.16 -4.89
C PHE A 194 4.13 -26.35 -5.46
N LEU A 195 4.25 -27.54 -4.88
CA LEU A 195 3.69 -28.79 -5.42
C LEU A 195 2.53 -29.34 -4.58
N ASP A 196 2.50 -29.09 -3.27
CA ASP A 196 1.43 -29.62 -2.40
C ASP A 196 0.08 -28.95 -2.72
N PRO A 197 -0.99 -29.70 -3.05
CA PRO A 197 -2.30 -29.12 -3.32
C PRO A 197 -2.98 -28.49 -2.10
N ALA A 198 -2.54 -28.79 -0.87
CA ALA A 198 -3.09 -28.21 0.34
C ALA A 198 -2.72 -26.72 0.48
N ALA A 199 -3.64 -25.92 1.04
CA ALA A 199 -3.40 -24.51 1.31
C ALA A 199 -2.50 -24.27 2.54
N SER A 200 -2.37 -25.26 3.44
CA SER A 200 -1.70 -25.12 4.73
C SER A 200 -0.20 -24.74 4.65
N PRO A 201 0.63 -25.28 3.74
CA PRO A 201 2.05 -24.90 3.68
C PRO A 201 2.24 -23.44 3.27
N ALA A 202 1.49 -22.99 2.26
CA ALA A 202 1.52 -21.61 1.78
C ALA A 202 1.00 -20.62 2.83
N LEU A 203 -0.09 -20.96 3.52
CA LEU A 203 -0.63 -20.17 4.62
C LEU A 203 0.37 -20.08 5.79
N GLY A 204 0.98 -21.19 6.19
CA GLY A 204 1.99 -21.24 7.25
C GLY A 204 3.23 -20.40 6.91
N ALA A 205 3.79 -20.58 5.71
CA ALA A 205 4.93 -19.78 5.24
C ALA A 205 4.61 -18.29 5.16
N SER A 206 3.38 -17.91 4.83
CA SER A 206 2.96 -16.50 4.80
C SER A 206 3.14 -15.81 6.16
N GLY A 207 2.97 -16.53 7.28
CA GLY A 207 3.21 -15.99 8.62
C GLY A 207 4.65 -15.53 8.83
N PHE A 208 5.61 -16.34 8.38
CA PHE A 208 7.03 -15.97 8.44
C PHE A 208 7.35 -14.80 7.50
N VAL A 209 6.85 -14.85 6.26
CA VAL A 209 6.99 -13.76 5.30
C VAL A 209 6.47 -12.45 5.91
N ASN A 210 5.28 -12.45 6.51
CA ASN A 210 4.68 -11.26 7.11
C ASN A 210 5.56 -10.64 8.21
N ILE A 211 6.21 -11.44 9.06
CA ILE A 211 7.16 -10.91 10.07
C ILE A 211 8.40 -10.30 9.43
N VAL A 212 8.97 -10.93 8.40
CA VAL A 212 10.15 -10.39 7.72
C VAL A 212 9.82 -9.03 7.09
N PHE A 213 8.66 -8.91 6.45
CA PHE A 213 8.20 -7.64 5.90
C PHE A 213 7.88 -6.63 7.00
N LEU A 214 7.23 -7.03 8.09
CA LEU A 214 6.98 -6.15 9.23
C LEU A 214 8.29 -5.59 9.80
N ALA A 215 9.31 -6.43 10.01
CA ALA A 215 10.62 -5.99 10.47
C ALA A 215 11.27 -5.00 9.50
N LEU A 216 11.25 -5.30 8.20
CA LEU A 216 11.73 -4.38 7.16
C LEU A 216 11.01 -3.03 7.25
N PHE A 217 9.68 -3.01 7.30
CA PHE A 217 8.91 -1.78 7.33
C PHE A 217 9.05 -1.01 8.65
N LEU A 218 9.22 -1.68 9.79
CA LEU A 218 9.53 -1.01 11.06
C LEU A 218 10.89 -0.30 11.00
N VAL A 219 11.91 -0.93 10.38
CA VAL A 219 13.21 -0.30 10.15
C VAL A 219 13.08 0.89 9.20
N LEU A 220 12.38 0.73 8.07
CA LEU A 220 12.13 1.83 7.13
C LEU A 220 11.35 2.97 7.78
N MET A 221 10.38 2.66 8.65
CA MET A 221 9.58 3.62 9.38
C MET A 221 10.41 4.39 10.40
N ALA A 222 11.26 3.69 11.17
CA ALA A 222 12.20 4.31 12.10
C ALA A 222 13.14 5.27 11.38
N VAL A 223 13.75 4.85 10.26
CA VAL A 223 14.57 5.73 9.42
C VAL A 223 13.75 6.87 8.81
N GLY A 224 12.49 6.59 8.43
CA GLY A 224 11.55 7.55 7.85
C GLY A 224 11.35 8.79 8.71
N PHE A 225 11.25 8.62 10.04
CA PHE A 225 11.17 9.75 10.98
C PHE A 225 12.37 10.70 10.90
N PHE A 226 13.54 10.23 10.45
CA PHE A 226 14.75 11.04 10.32
C PHE A 226 14.97 11.60 8.91
N VAL A 227 14.39 11.00 7.86
CA VAL A 227 14.72 11.36 6.47
C VAL A 227 13.55 11.93 5.66
N LEU A 228 12.30 11.67 6.07
CA LEU A 228 11.10 12.17 5.40
C LEU A 228 10.56 13.44 6.09
N PRO A 229 9.81 14.28 5.37
CA PRO A 229 8.99 15.32 5.98
C PRO A 229 8.05 14.75 7.05
N PRO A 230 7.84 15.44 8.18
CA PRO A 230 6.99 14.97 9.27
C PRO A 230 5.60 14.50 8.84
N GLY A 231 4.95 15.20 7.91
CA GLY A 231 3.65 14.78 7.38
C GLY A 231 3.66 13.39 6.75
N LEU A 232 4.67 13.08 5.92
CA LEU A 232 4.83 11.77 5.27
C LEU A 232 5.22 10.67 6.27
N SER A 233 6.02 11.00 7.28
CA SER A 233 6.35 10.08 8.37
C SER A 233 5.11 9.74 9.19
N LEU A 234 4.33 10.74 9.63
CA LEU A 234 3.11 10.51 10.39
C LEU A 234 2.07 9.73 9.58
N TYR A 235 1.87 10.05 8.30
CA TYR A 235 1.05 9.23 7.40
C TYR A 235 1.48 7.76 7.44
N SER A 236 2.78 7.51 7.24
CA SER A 236 3.32 6.15 7.18
C SER A 236 3.15 5.43 8.51
N PHE A 237 3.36 6.12 9.62
CA PHE A 237 3.17 5.61 10.97
C PHE A 237 1.72 5.15 11.20
N PHE A 238 0.75 6.04 10.96
CA PHE A 238 -0.66 5.72 11.20
C PHE A 238 -1.20 4.67 10.22
N ALA A 239 -0.76 4.71 8.96
CA ALA A 239 -1.11 3.69 7.98
C ALA A 239 -0.57 2.31 8.38
N MET A 240 0.67 2.22 8.87
CA MET A 240 1.21 0.97 9.41
C MET A 240 0.51 0.52 10.69
N LEU A 241 0.30 1.45 11.62
CA LEU A 241 -0.32 1.17 12.91
C LEU A 241 -1.72 0.58 12.73
N LEU A 242 -2.50 1.10 11.77
CA LEU A 242 -3.83 0.57 11.44
C LEU A 242 -3.77 -0.94 11.13
N HIS A 243 -2.78 -1.39 10.35
CA HIS A 243 -2.63 -2.80 9.98
C HIS A 243 -2.15 -3.68 11.14
N ILE A 244 -1.41 -3.11 12.10
CA ILE A 244 -0.93 -3.83 13.29
C ILE A 244 -2.05 -3.97 14.34
N LEU A 245 -2.95 -2.99 14.42
CA LEU A 245 -4.03 -2.95 15.42
C LEU A 245 -5.26 -3.79 15.06
N THR A 246 -5.39 -4.20 13.80
CA THR A 246 -6.54 -5.00 13.33
C THR A 246 -6.09 -6.36 12.77
N PRO A 247 -5.52 -7.24 13.61
CA PRO A 247 -5.12 -8.57 13.16
C PRO A 247 -6.33 -9.42 12.77
N SER A 248 -6.09 -10.46 11.97
CA SER A 248 -7.08 -11.52 11.74
C SER A 248 -6.75 -12.73 12.64
N PRO A 249 -7.74 -13.41 13.21
CA PRO A 249 -7.55 -14.61 14.03
C PRO A 249 -6.97 -15.79 13.23
N LEU A 250 -7.10 -15.78 11.91
CA LEU A 250 -6.53 -16.81 11.03
C LEU A 250 -5.03 -16.58 10.78
N ILE A 251 -4.64 -15.35 10.44
CA ILE A 251 -3.26 -14.93 10.24
C ILE A 251 -3.12 -13.53 10.85
N PRO A 252 -2.35 -13.36 11.95
CA PRO A 252 -2.29 -12.09 12.67
C PRO A 252 -1.91 -10.88 11.80
N LEU A 253 -1.03 -11.08 10.82
CA LEU A 253 -0.57 -10.05 9.88
C LEU A 253 -1.08 -10.31 8.44
N LEU A 254 -2.31 -10.80 8.31
CA LEU A 254 -2.92 -11.18 7.03
C LEU A 254 -2.73 -10.08 5.97
N GLY A 255 -2.02 -10.43 4.90
CA GLY A 255 -1.81 -9.56 3.74
C GLY A 255 -0.88 -8.37 3.94
N LEU A 256 -0.11 -8.34 5.04
CA LEU A 256 0.77 -7.20 5.35
C LEU A 256 1.73 -6.83 4.20
N PRO A 257 2.46 -7.77 3.54
CA PRO A 257 3.34 -7.45 2.41
C PRO A 257 2.63 -6.77 1.23
N ARG A 258 1.33 -7.05 1.04
CA ARG A 258 0.50 -6.42 0.01
C ARG A 258 0.05 -5.02 0.44
N PHE A 259 -0.49 -4.88 1.65
CA PHE A 259 -0.98 -3.58 2.13
C PHE A 259 0.13 -2.56 2.34
N MET A 260 1.36 -3.00 2.58
CA MET A 260 2.49 -2.09 2.70
C MET A 260 2.85 -1.35 1.41
N LEU A 261 2.36 -1.79 0.23
CA LEU A 261 2.43 -1.00 -1.00
C LEU A 261 1.73 0.36 -0.86
N GLU A 262 0.68 0.44 -0.03
CA GLU A 262 -0.08 1.67 0.26
C GLU A 262 0.72 2.67 1.11
N VAL A 263 1.70 2.17 1.86
CA VAL A 263 2.62 2.98 2.66
C VAL A 263 3.77 3.47 1.79
N PHE A 264 3.40 4.04 0.64
CA PHE A 264 4.30 4.44 -0.43
C PHE A 264 5.48 5.35 0.01
N PRO A 265 5.38 6.21 1.05
CA PRO A 265 6.52 7.03 1.44
C PRO A 265 7.69 6.23 2.00
N LEU A 266 7.47 5.02 2.53
CA LEU A 266 8.56 4.16 2.99
C LEU A 266 9.43 3.65 1.84
N PHE A 267 8.90 3.62 0.61
CA PHE A 267 9.71 3.36 -0.58
C PHE A 267 10.62 4.53 -0.94
N LEU A 268 10.26 5.76 -0.58
CA LEU A 268 11.18 6.91 -0.66
C LEU A 268 12.37 6.68 0.28
N VAL A 269 12.12 6.20 1.51
CA VAL A 269 13.19 5.85 2.47
C VAL A 269 14.09 4.75 1.90
N LEU A 270 13.48 3.68 1.40
CA LEU A 270 14.20 2.57 0.79
C LEU A 270 15.07 3.07 -0.38
N GLY A 271 14.53 3.93 -1.23
CA GLY A 271 15.27 4.54 -2.33
C GLY A 271 16.44 5.40 -1.87
N ILE A 272 16.26 6.19 -0.80
CA ILE A 272 17.32 7.00 -0.18
C ILE A 272 18.46 6.12 0.34
N LEU A 273 18.13 5.00 1.00
CA LEU A 273 19.11 4.08 1.56
C LEU A 273 19.87 3.33 0.46
N LEU A 274 19.16 2.75 -0.50
CA LEU A 274 19.75 1.99 -1.59
C LEU A 274 20.59 2.87 -2.53
N ALA A 275 20.24 4.14 -2.70
CA ALA A 275 21.02 5.06 -3.53
C ALA A 275 22.44 5.33 -2.99
N ARG A 276 22.71 5.03 -1.71
CA ARG A 276 24.05 5.20 -1.11
C ARG A 276 25.04 4.13 -1.55
N SER A 277 24.57 2.96 -2.01
CA SER A 277 25.42 1.82 -2.34
C SER A 277 24.89 1.07 -3.55
N ARG A 278 25.64 1.12 -4.66
CA ARG A 278 25.30 0.37 -5.89
C ARG A 278 25.18 -1.14 -5.64
N PRO A 279 26.10 -1.80 -4.89
CA PRO A 279 25.93 -3.20 -4.54
C PRO A 279 24.63 -3.48 -3.78
N ALA A 280 24.25 -2.63 -2.82
CA ALA A 280 23.00 -2.80 -2.07
C ALA A 280 21.78 -2.67 -2.98
N PHE A 281 21.79 -1.70 -3.90
CA PHE A 281 20.71 -1.55 -4.89
C PHE A 281 20.60 -2.76 -5.83
N VAL A 282 21.72 -3.28 -6.34
CA VAL A 282 21.71 -4.48 -7.19
C VAL A 282 21.25 -5.71 -6.41
N ALA A 283 21.76 -5.90 -5.18
CA ALA A 283 21.33 -6.99 -4.31
C ALA A 283 19.82 -6.91 -4.02
N TRP A 284 19.29 -5.71 -3.77
CA TRP A 284 17.86 -5.49 -3.63
C TRP A 284 17.10 -5.94 -4.87
N LEU A 285 17.49 -5.52 -6.09
CA LEU A 285 16.79 -5.92 -7.31
C LEU A 285 16.81 -7.43 -7.53
N LEU A 286 17.94 -8.10 -7.25
CA LEU A 286 18.07 -9.53 -7.42
C LEU A 286 17.23 -10.31 -6.39
N VAL A 287 17.36 -9.97 -5.10
CA VAL A 287 16.62 -10.64 -4.02
C VAL A 287 15.13 -10.36 -4.13
N SER A 288 14.76 -9.08 -4.28
CA SER A 288 13.37 -8.65 -4.36
C SER A 288 12.69 -9.14 -5.64
N GLY A 289 13.39 -9.12 -6.77
CA GLY A 289 12.91 -9.68 -8.03
C GLY A 289 12.75 -11.20 -7.97
N GLY A 290 13.73 -11.91 -7.38
CA GLY A 290 13.67 -13.36 -7.15
C GLY A 290 12.48 -13.76 -6.28
N LEU A 291 12.32 -13.10 -5.13
CA LEU A 291 11.15 -13.27 -4.26
C LEU A 291 9.85 -12.93 -5.00
N GLY A 292 9.85 -11.84 -5.79
CA GLY A 292 8.68 -11.45 -6.57
C GLY A 292 8.26 -12.49 -7.59
N MET A 293 9.19 -13.14 -8.27
CA MET A 293 8.89 -14.26 -9.18
C MET A 293 8.29 -15.46 -8.43
N ALA A 294 8.87 -15.82 -7.28
CA ALA A 294 8.36 -16.91 -6.45
C ALA A 294 6.93 -16.64 -5.96
N LEU A 295 6.69 -15.46 -5.39
CA LEU A 295 5.38 -15.02 -4.89
C LEU A 295 4.36 -14.91 -6.03
N THR A 296 4.75 -14.40 -7.20
CA THR A 296 3.88 -14.35 -8.38
C THR A 296 3.50 -15.75 -8.84
N THR A 297 4.44 -16.69 -8.86
CA THR A 297 4.18 -18.09 -9.24
C THR A 297 3.18 -18.74 -8.30
N MET A 298 3.34 -18.53 -6.98
CA MET A 298 2.36 -18.99 -5.98
C MET A 298 0.99 -18.36 -6.22
N PHE A 299 0.93 -17.05 -6.46
CA PHE A 299 -0.31 -16.33 -6.69
C PHE A 299 -1.08 -16.83 -7.92
N VAL A 300 -0.42 -17.01 -9.07
CA VAL A 300 -1.08 -17.48 -10.30
C VAL A 300 -1.47 -18.96 -10.25
N THR A 301 -0.89 -19.72 -9.32
CA THR A 301 -1.26 -21.12 -9.03
C THR A 301 -2.27 -21.25 -7.88
N TRP A 302 -2.96 -20.15 -7.53
CA TRP A 302 -4.01 -20.09 -6.49
C TRP A 302 -3.54 -20.43 -5.07
N ARG A 303 -2.25 -20.29 -4.80
CA ARG A 303 -1.69 -20.43 -3.45
C ARG A 303 -1.75 -19.09 -2.73
N TRP A 304 -1.93 -19.14 -1.41
CA TRP A 304 -1.97 -17.92 -0.60
C TRP A 304 -0.59 -17.26 -0.52
N VAL A 305 -0.56 -15.93 -0.67
CA VAL A 305 0.70 -15.14 -0.69
C VAL A 305 0.58 -13.88 0.17
N ALA A 306 -0.54 -13.16 0.04
CA ALA A 306 -0.89 -11.98 0.84
C ALA A 306 -2.35 -11.59 0.59
#